data_AF-A0A1Y1CIC5-F1
#
_entry.id   AF-A0A1Y1CIC5-F1
#
_cell.length_a   1.000
_cell.length_b   1.000
_cell.length_c   1.000
_cell.angle_alpha   90.00
_cell.angle_beta   90.00
_cell.angle_gamma   90.00
#
_symmetry.space_group_name_H-M   'P 1'
#
loop_
_entity.id
_entity.type
_entity.pdbx_description
1 polymer ?
#
loop_
_entity_poly.entity_id
_entity_poly.type
_entity_poly.pdbx_seq_one_letter_code
_entity_poly.pdbx_strand_id
1 'polypeptide(L)'
;MNKEDFKNKAKKSIDDIYAKINELEAKQDKVKGDVKAEYEEQLNNLKTKKEELQAKHEALFNASDEKWDEVKSAFSSAADSFKEGFSKIASLL
;
A
#
# COMPACT_ATOMS: atom_id res chain seq x y z
N MET A 1 -4.84 -13.91 -16.01
CA MET A 1 -5.29 -12.50 -15.86
C MET A 1 -4.62 -11.69 -16.95
N ASN A 2 -5.38 -10.99 -17.79
CA ASN A 2 -4.81 -10.16 -18.85
C ASN A 2 -4.35 -8.79 -18.28
N LYS A 3 -3.78 -7.94 -19.15
CA LYS A 3 -3.25 -6.62 -18.78
C LYS A 3 -4.32 -5.67 -18.24
N GLU A 4 -5.47 -5.61 -18.88
CA GLU A 4 -6.58 -4.72 -18.47
C GLU A 4 -7.21 -5.15 -17.14
N ASP A 5 -7.44 -6.44 -16.95
CA ASP A 5 -7.90 -7.01 -15.68
C ASP A 5 -6.95 -6.63 -14.55
N PHE A 6 -5.63 -6.76 -14.78
CA PHE A 6 -4.64 -6.43 -13.78
C PHE A 6 -4.64 -4.94 -13.45
N LYS A 7 -4.72 -4.04 -14.47
CA LYS A 7 -4.84 -2.59 -14.25
C LYS A 7 -6.09 -2.25 -13.43
N ASN A 8 -7.23 -2.88 -13.72
CA ASN A 8 -8.46 -2.70 -12.95
C ASN A 8 -8.31 -3.16 -11.49
N LYS A 9 -7.66 -4.29 -11.26
CA LYS A 9 -7.35 -4.77 -9.90
C LYS A 9 -6.39 -3.82 -9.18
N ALA A 10 -5.35 -3.35 -9.87
CA ALA A 10 -4.38 -2.41 -9.32
C ALA A 10 -5.04 -1.11 -8.85
N LYS A 11 -5.95 -0.56 -9.66
CA LYS A 11 -6.75 0.63 -9.28
C LYS A 11 -7.55 0.39 -8.01
N LYS A 12 -8.30 -0.71 -7.95
CA LYS A 12 -9.06 -1.10 -6.73
C LYS A 12 -8.16 -1.28 -5.51
N SER A 13 -6.98 -1.87 -5.70
CA SER A 13 -6.01 -2.05 -4.61
C SER A 13 -5.48 -0.72 -4.08
N ILE A 14 -5.24 0.27 -4.96
CA ILE A 14 -4.87 1.63 -4.53
C ILE A 14 -5.98 2.24 -3.67
N ASP A 15 -7.23 2.21 -4.13
CA ASP A 15 -8.37 2.77 -3.39
C ASP A 15 -8.54 2.12 -2.00
N ASP A 16 -8.41 0.78 -1.92
CA ASP A 16 -8.43 0.03 -0.65
C ASP A 16 -7.30 0.48 0.28
N ILE A 17 -6.08 0.64 -0.26
CA ILE A 17 -4.91 1.07 0.50
C ILE A 17 -5.07 2.47 1.09
N TYR A 18 -5.64 3.40 0.33
CA TYR A 18 -6.01 4.72 0.85
C TYR A 18 -7.00 4.62 2.00
N ALA A 19 -8.06 3.84 1.83
CA ALA A 19 -9.07 3.66 2.87
C ALA A 19 -8.47 3.05 4.15
N LYS A 20 -7.59 2.06 4.02
CA LYS A 20 -6.87 1.44 5.13
C LYS A 20 -5.97 2.41 5.89
N ILE A 21 -5.21 3.26 5.18
CA ILE A 21 -4.40 4.30 5.86
C ILE A 21 -5.30 5.27 6.62
N ASN A 22 -6.39 5.74 6.01
CA ASN A 22 -7.31 6.66 6.67
C ASN A 22 -7.93 6.02 7.93
N GLU A 23 -8.24 4.72 7.89
CA GLU A 23 -8.73 3.99 9.06
C GLU A 23 -7.69 3.93 10.18
N LEU A 24 -6.42 3.65 9.84
CA LEU A 24 -5.34 3.64 10.82
C LEU A 24 -5.08 5.03 11.42
N GLU A 25 -5.11 6.09 10.61
CA GLU A 25 -5.01 7.46 11.11
C GLU A 25 -6.15 7.79 12.08
N ALA A 26 -7.38 7.43 11.75
CA ALA A 26 -8.54 7.66 12.63
C ALA A 26 -8.50 6.83 13.93
N LYS A 27 -7.76 5.72 13.95
CA LYS A 27 -7.57 4.88 15.14
C LYS A 27 -6.37 5.31 15.98
N GLN A 28 -5.47 6.17 15.47
CA GLN A 28 -4.24 6.58 16.15
C GLN A 28 -4.51 7.14 17.57
N ASP A 29 -5.55 7.95 17.75
CA ASP A 29 -5.91 8.53 19.06
C ASP A 29 -6.35 7.49 20.11
N LYS A 30 -6.75 6.29 19.67
CA LYS A 30 -7.14 5.20 20.56
C LYS A 30 -5.94 4.40 21.05
N VAL A 31 -4.81 4.48 20.35
CA VAL A 31 -3.56 3.80 20.72
C VAL A 31 -2.87 4.57 21.84
N LYS A 32 -2.59 3.89 22.95
CA LYS A 32 -2.05 4.48 24.17
C LYS A 32 -0.96 3.60 24.77
N GLY A 33 -0.18 4.19 25.68
CA GLY A 33 0.89 3.47 26.38
C GLY A 33 2.08 3.20 25.48
N ASP A 34 2.82 2.15 25.80
CA ASP A 34 4.14 1.86 25.21
C ASP A 34 4.10 1.57 23.71
N VAL A 35 2.96 1.10 23.19
CA VAL A 35 2.78 0.76 21.76
C VAL A 35 2.50 1.97 20.87
N LYS A 36 2.21 3.16 21.45
CA LYS A 36 1.88 4.36 20.67
C LYS A 36 3.03 4.82 19.78
N ALA A 37 4.24 4.82 20.31
CA ALA A 37 5.42 5.22 19.54
C ALA A 37 5.69 4.27 18.36
N GLU A 38 5.58 2.96 18.60
CA GLU A 38 5.71 1.95 17.54
C GLU A 38 4.60 2.09 16.49
N TYR A 39 3.37 2.34 16.91
CA TYR A 39 2.25 2.57 16.00
C TYR A 39 2.49 3.78 15.08
N GLU A 40 2.93 4.91 15.64
CA GLU A 40 3.23 6.13 14.87
C GLU A 40 4.39 5.93 13.89
N GLU A 41 5.44 5.21 14.30
CA GLU A 41 6.55 4.85 13.42
C GLU A 41 6.10 3.96 12.26
N GLN A 42 5.37 2.87 12.56
CA GLN A 42 4.89 1.95 11.55
C GLN A 42 3.89 2.64 10.60
N LEU A 43 3.02 3.51 11.11
CA LEU A 43 2.09 4.30 10.29
C LEU A 43 2.82 5.25 9.33
N ASN A 44 3.89 5.92 9.78
CA ASN A 44 4.72 6.74 8.90
C ASN A 44 5.41 5.89 7.82
N ASN A 45 5.97 4.73 8.18
CA ASN A 45 6.54 3.80 7.20
C ASN A 45 5.49 3.33 6.17
N LEU A 46 4.27 3.04 6.63
CA LEU A 46 3.18 2.63 5.76
C LEU A 46 2.76 3.74 4.79
N LYS A 47 2.77 5.01 5.23
CA LYS A 47 2.54 6.19 4.36
C LYS A 47 3.59 6.28 3.26
N THR A 48 4.87 6.08 3.56
CA THR A 48 5.94 6.02 2.55
C THR A 48 5.69 4.90 1.54
N LYS A 49 5.31 3.70 2.01
CA LYS A 49 4.99 2.56 1.14
C LYS A 49 3.79 2.84 0.22
N LYS A 50 2.80 3.60 0.71
CA LYS A 50 1.68 4.06 -0.13
C LYS A 50 2.19 4.97 -1.26
N GLU A 51 3.07 5.92 -0.98
CA GLU A 51 3.64 6.80 -2.02
C GLU A 51 4.44 6.00 -3.05
N GLU A 52 5.27 5.05 -2.60
CA GLU A 52 5.98 4.12 -3.50
C GLU A 52 5.00 3.35 -4.39
N LEU A 53 3.94 2.81 -3.80
CA LEU A 53 2.94 2.05 -4.54
C LEU A 53 2.18 2.92 -5.55
N GLN A 54 1.89 4.18 -5.22
CA GLN A 54 1.31 5.14 -6.16
C GLN A 54 2.22 5.36 -7.36
N ALA A 55 3.52 5.56 -7.14
CA ALA A 55 4.49 5.70 -8.23
C ALA A 55 4.54 4.44 -9.11
N LYS A 56 4.50 3.24 -8.49
CA LYS A 56 4.43 1.97 -9.25
C LYS A 56 3.11 1.81 -10.01
N HIS A 57 2.00 2.30 -9.45
CA HIS A 57 0.71 2.32 -10.14
C HIS A 57 0.77 3.21 -11.39
N GLU A 58 1.33 4.42 -11.30
CA GLU A 58 1.50 5.27 -12.47
C GLU A 58 2.39 4.64 -13.53
N ALA A 59 3.51 4.02 -13.12
CA ALA A 59 4.37 3.28 -14.04
C ALA A 59 3.64 2.11 -14.73
N LEU A 60 2.82 1.37 -13.98
CA LEU A 60 1.99 0.27 -14.50
C LEU A 60 1.02 0.73 -15.59
N PHE A 61 0.39 1.90 -15.41
CA PHE A 61 -0.58 2.42 -16.37
C PHE A 61 0.07 2.95 -17.64
N ASN A 62 1.27 3.53 -17.53
CA ASN A 62 2.04 4.12 -18.62
C ASN A 62 2.97 3.12 -19.34
N ALA A 63 3.07 1.88 -18.87
CA ALA A 63 3.99 0.89 -19.44
C ALA A 63 3.59 0.41 -20.85
N SER A 64 4.60 0.32 -21.71
CA SER A 64 4.54 -0.43 -22.97
C SER A 64 4.35 -1.92 -22.72
N ASP A 65 4.03 -2.68 -23.77
CA ASP A 65 3.86 -4.13 -23.66
C ASP A 65 5.19 -4.84 -23.32
N GLU A 66 6.32 -4.35 -23.83
CA GLU A 66 7.64 -4.92 -23.55
C GLU A 66 8.03 -4.81 -22.06
N LYS A 67 7.64 -3.71 -21.39
CA LYS A 67 7.93 -3.50 -19.96
C LYS A 67 6.85 -4.02 -19.02
N TRP A 68 5.78 -4.60 -19.57
CA TRP A 68 4.57 -4.92 -18.81
C TRP A 68 4.85 -5.86 -17.62
N ASP A 69 5.59 -6.93 -17.83
CA ASP A 69 5.88 -7.90 -16.77
C ASP A 69 6.75 -7.30 -15.66
N GLU A 70 7.71 -6.43 -16.00
CA GLU A 70 8.54 -5.72 -15.03
C GLU A 70 7.69 -4.81 -14.13
N VAL A 71 6.88 -3.92 -14.73
CA VAL A 71 6.06 -2.97 -13.96
C VAL A 71 4.97 -3.67 -13.15
N LYS A 72 4.42 -4.77 -13.67
CA LYS A 72 3.43 -5.60 -12.98
C LYS A 72 4.04 -6.26 -11.75
N SER A 73 5.26 -6.80 -11.89
CA SER A 73 6.01 -7.37 -10.76
C SER A 73 6.31 -6.30 -9.71
N ALA A 74 6.83 -5.15 -10.13
CA ALA A 74 7.15 -4.04 -9.24
C ALA A 74 5.93 -3.52 -8.45
N PHE A 75 4.77 -3.38 -9.12
CA PHE A 75 3.52 -3.02 -8.44
C PHE A 75 3.09 -4.09 -7.44
N SER A 76 3.18 -5.37 -7.82
CA SER A 76 2.78 -6.48 -6.95
C SER A 76 3.64 -6.53 -5.68
N SER A 77 4.96 -6.42 -5.82
CA SER A 77 5.88 -6.39 -4.68
C SER A 77 5.63 -5.20 -3.75
N ALA A 78 5.39 -4.01 -4.31
CA ALA A 78 5.05 -2.83 -3.51
C ALA A 78 3.71 -3.01 -2.77
N ALA A 79 2.71 -3.61 -3.42
CA ALA A 79 1.40 -3.87 -2.82
C ALA A 79 1.50 -4.90 -1.68
N ASP A 80 2.34 -5.93 -1.83
CA ASP A 80 2.57 -6.92 -0.79
C ASP A 80 3.34 -6.32 0.39
N SER A 81 4.39 -5.54 0.12
CA SER A 81 5.11 -4.77 1.15
C SER A 81 4.19 -3.85 1.95
N PHE A 82 3.21 -3.21 1.29
CA PHE A 82 2.20 -2.42 1.96
C PHE A 82 1.33 -3.28 2.89
N LYS A 83 0.82 -4.42 2.41
CA LYS A 83 -0.02 -5.32 3.22
C LYS A 83 0.72 -5.84 4.45
N GLU A 84 2.00 -6.15 4.32
CA GLU A 84 2.84 -6.55 5.45
C GLU A 84 2.96 -5.43 6.49
N GLY A 85 3.24 -4.20 6.06
CA GLY A 85 3.27 -3.03 6.94
C GLY A 85 1.92 -2.76 7.62
N PHE A 86 0.83 -2.88 6.87
CA PHE A 86 -0.53 -2.75 7.41
C PHE A 86 -0.82 -3.81 8.46
N SER A 87 -0.44 -5.06 8.21
CA SER A 87 -0.66 -6.17 9.16
C SER A 87 0.11 -5.96 10.47
N LYS A 88 1.32 -5.40 10.39
CA LYS A 88 2.11 -5.02 11.58
C LYS A 88 1.37 -3.98 12.42
N ILE A 89 0.91 -2.90 11.80
CA ILE A 89 0.15 -1.85 12.52
C ILE A 89 -1.16 -2.41 13.10
N ALA A 90 -1.87 -3.22 12.32
CA ALA A 90 -3.11 -3.83 12.76
C ALA A 90 -2.94 -4.74 13.99
N SER A 91 -1.76 -5.32 14.20
CA SER A 91 -1.45 -6.10 15.41
C SER A 91 -1.17 -5.26 16.66
N LEU A 92 -1.00 -3.94 16.51
CA LEU A 92 -0.78 -2.98 17.60
C LEU A 92 -2.09 -2.31 18.09
N LEU A 93 -3.21 -2.57 17.40
CA LEU A 93 -4.56 -2.09 17.72
C LEU A 93 -5.29 -3.07 18.65
#